data_AF-A0A510E1E7-F1
#
_entry.id   AF-A0A510E1E7-F1
#
_cell.length_a   1.000
_cell.length_b   1.000
_cell.length_c   1.000
_cell.angle_alpha   90.00
_cell.angle_beta   90.00
_cell.angle_gamma   90.00
#
_symmetry.space_group_name_H-M   'P 1'
#
loop_
_entity.id
_entity.type
_entity.pdbx_description
1 polymer ?
#
loop_
_entity_poly.entity_id
_entity_poly.type
_entity_poly.pdbx_seq_one_letter_code
_entity_poly.pdbx_strand_id
1 'polypeptide(L)'
;MSQSVSLYDIIAKAVSQAKRERLNPTQVNNMLEFSQSTDNVNDLLIFIMRQASRNHFVETAKILVKYLKDKDIMKAREFLGLFKWSFEALNETQSNFDNFSSMVNSFVTSTNTESGKGQGRGAYEHHTNYGRGHP
;
A
#
# COMPACT_ATOMS: atom_id res chain seq x y z
N MET A 1 -26.09 -10.73 18.85
CA MET A 1 -25.47 -11.57 17.80
C MET A 1 -24.21 -10.86 17.35
N SER A 2 -23.02 -11.41 17.65
CA SER A 2 -21.76 -10.83 17.18
C SER A 2 -21.63 -11.18 15.70
N GLN A 3 -21.75 -10.20 14.80
CA GLN A 3 -21.40 -10.43 13.40
C GLN A 3 -19.93 -10.86 13.36
N SER A 4 -19.67 -12.09 12.92
CA SER A 4 -18.30 -12.55 12.68
C SER A 4 -17.66 -11.60 11.68
N VAL A 5 -16.69 -10.82 12.14
CA VAL A 5 -15.96 -9.88 11.28
C VAL A 5 -15.31 -10.67 10.16
N SER A 6 -15.65 -10.35 8.91
CA SER A 6 -15.13 -11.09 7.76
C SER A 6 -13.64 -10.78 7.55
N LEU A 7 -12.91 -11.73 6.96
CA LEU A 7 -11.52 -11.53 6.50
C LEU A 7 -11.39 -10.24 5.67
N TYR A 8 -12.31 -10.04 4.73
CA TYR A 8 -12.29 -8.90 3.83
C TYR A 8 -12.52 -7.56 4.53
N ASP A 9 -13.33 -7.53 5.60
CA ASP A 9 -13.50 -6.32 6.41
C ASP A 9 -12.25 -5.98 7.21
N ILE A 10 -11.50 -7.00 7.65
CA ILE A 10 -10.22 -6.81 8.32
C ILE A 10 -9.18 -6.26 7.34
N ILE A 11 -9.14 -6.80 6.12
CA ILE A 11 -8.29 -6.28 5.04
C ILE A 11 -8.65 -4.82 4.75
N ALA A 12 -9.93 -4.51 4.56
CA ALA A 12 -10.38 -3.14 4.32
C ALA A 12 -9.92 -2.19 5.45
N LYS A 13 -10.09 -2.58 6.72
CA LYS A 13 -9.60 -1.78 7.85
C LYS A 13 -8.08 -1.60 7.84
N ALA A 14 -7.33 -2.66 7.54
CA ALA A 14 -5.88 -2.60 7.45
C ALA A 14 -5.42 -1.66 6.33
N VAL A 15 -6.04 -1.73 5.15
CA VAL A 15 -5.69 -0.87 4.00
C VAL A 15 -6.05 0.59 4.27
N SER A 16 -7.26 0.84 4.80
CA SER A 16 -7.72 2.16 5.24
C SER A 16 -6.70 2.82 6.16
N GLN A 17 -6.24 2.07 7.18
CA GLN A 17 -5.22 2.55 8.10
C GLN A 17 -3.85 2.73 7.44
N ALA A 18 -3.41 1.78 6.60
CA ALA A 18 -2.13 1.86 5.89
C ALA A 18 -2.04 3.09 4.98
N LYS A 19 -3.15 3.47 4.34
CA LYS A 19 -3.23 4.69 3.53
C LYS A 19 -3.16 5.94 4.40
N ARG A 20 -3.84 5.98 5.55
CA ARG A 20 -3.73 7.08 6.51
C ARG A 20 -2.31 7.26 7.06
N GLU A 21 -1.62 6.15 7.31
CA GLU A 21 -0.22 6.13 7.79
C GLU A 21 0.80 6.31 6.66
N ARG A 22 0.36 6.44 5.39
CA ARG A 22 1.22 6.57 4.21
C ARG A 22 2.27 5.46 4.11
N LEU A 23 1.84 4.24 4.40
CA LEU A 23 2.68 3.05 4.33
C LEU A 23 3.33 2.95 2.94
N ASN A 24 4.63 2.70 2.88
CA ASN A 24 5.34 2.58 1.60
C ASN A 24 4.99 1.22 0.96
N PRO A 25 4.68 1.15 -0.35
CA PRO A 25 4.46 -0.13 -1.06
C PRO A 25 5.57 -1.16 -0.84
N THR A 26 6.82 -0.71 -0.74
CA THR A 26 7.99 -1.56 -0.46
C THR A 26 7.89 -2.23 0.91
N GLN A 27 7.34 -1.55 1.92
CA GLN A 27 7.15 -2.13 3.24
C GLN A 27 6.12 -3.26 3.22
N VAL A 28 5.04 -3.10 2.44
CA VAL A 28 4.04 -4.16 2.22
C VAL A 28 4.68 -5.37 1.54
N ASN A 29 5.45 -5.12 0.48
CA ASN A 29 6.15 -6.18 -0.25
C ASN A 29 7.14 -6.93 0.67
N ASN A 30 7.94 -6.22 1.46
CA ASN A 30 8.88 -6.82 2.40
C ASN A 30 8.20 -7.74 3.43
N MET A 31 6.98 -7.41 3.89
CA MET A 31 6.22 -8.29 4.78
C MET A 31 5.82 -9.60 4.09
N LEU A 32 5.35 -9.51 2.84
CA LEU A 32 4.98 -10.69 2.06
C LEU A 32 6.21 -11.55 1.73
N GLU A 33 7.31 -10.96 1.28
CA GLU A 33 8.56 -11.66 1.01
C GLU A 33 9.11 -12.36 2.27
N PHE A 34 9.10 -11.67 3.42
CA PHE A 34 9.52 -12.29 4.67
C PHE A 34 8.60 -13.46 5.06
N SER A 35 7.29 -13.33 4.86
CA SER A 35 6.36 -14.44 5.12
C SER A 35 6.64 -15.67 4.23
N GLN A 36 7.23 -15.49 3.05
CA GLN A 36 7.60 -16.56 2.13
C GLN A 36 8.95 -17.20 2.47
N SER A 37 9.82 -16.51 3.22
CA SER A 37 11.13 -17.01 3.62
C SER A 37 11.16 -17.70 4.99
N THR A 38 10.05 -17.66 5.74
CA THR A 38 9.88 -18.37 7.01
C THR A 38 8.63 -19.23 7.00
N ASP A 39 8.63 -20.32 7.78
CA ASP A 39 7.45 -21.14 8.07
C ASP A 39 6.88 -20.88 9.49
N ASN A 40 7.50 -19.97 10.24
CA ASN A 40 7.10 -19.63 11.60
C ASN A 40 6.37 -18.28 11.63
N VAL A 41 5.08 -18.31 11.96
CA VAL A 41 4.26 -17.10 12.07
C VAL A 41 4.80 -16.14 13.12
N ASN A 42 5.38 -16.62 14.23
CA ASN A 42 5.88 -15.74 15.29
C ASN A 42 7.05 -14.88 14.81
N ASP A 43 7.92 -15.42 13.95
CA ASP A 43 9.02 -14.67 13.35
C ASP A 43 8.47 -13.55 12.46
N LEU A 44 7.40 -13.83 11.70
CA LEU A 44 6.69 -12.83 10.90
C LEU A 44 6.06 -11.75 11.78
N LEU A 45 5.44 -12.10 12.91
CA LEU A 45 4.88 -11.11 13.84
C LEU A 45 5.97 -10.18 14.39
N ILE A 46 7.10 -10.75 14.82
CA ILE A 46 8.25 -9.99 15.31
C ILE A 46 8.80 -9.07 14.22
N PHE A 47 8.90 -9.57 12.99
CA PHE A 47 9.31 -8.77 11.84
C PHE A 47 8.37 -7.57 11.62
N ILE A 48 7.06 -7.79 11.57
CA ILE A 48 6.06 -6.72 11.38
C ILE A 48 6.16 -5.68 12.49
N MET A 49 6.23 -6.11 13.76
CA MET A 49 6.36 -5.20 14.91
C MET A 49 7.64 -4.35 14.82
N ARG A 50 8.77 -4.96 14.46
CA ARG A 50 10.05 -4.27 14.25
C ARG A 50 9.97 -3.23 13.12
N GLN A 51 9.36 -3.60 11.99
CA GLN A 51 9.22 -2.68 10.86
C GLN A 51 8.31 -1.50 11.21
N ALA A 52 7.23 -1.74 11.97
CA ALA A 52 6.29 -0.70 12.39
C ALA A 52 6.95 0.36 13.27
N SER A 53 7.79 -0.07 14.22
CA SER A 53 8.55 0.85 15.08
C SER A 53 9.53 1.73 14.30
N ARG A 54 10.09 1.23 13.19
CA ARG A 54 11.09 1.96 12.38
C ARG A 54 10.46 2.94 11.40
N ASN A 55 9.25 2.65 10.95
CA ASN A 55 8.64 3.32 9.80
C ASN A 55 7.28 3.97 10.13
N HIS A 56 6.89 4.01 11.41
CA HIS A 56 5.72 4.74 11.91
C HIS A 56 4.35 4.27 11.39
N PHE A 57 4.15 2.98 11.14
CA PHE A 57 2.83 2.39 10.76
C PHE A 57 2.22 1.54 11.90
N VAL A 58 2.26 2.05 13.12
CA VAL A 58 1.97 1.27 14.33
C VAL A 58 0.53 0.74 14.36
N GLU A 59 -0.46 1.51 13.90
CA GLU A 59 -1.86 1.07 13.94
C GLU A 59 -2.15 0.04 12.85
N THR A 60 -1.56 0.20 11.66
CA THR A 60 -1.62 -0.86 10.63
C THR A 60 -1.03 -2.15 11.18
N ALA A 61 0.16 -2.09 11.78
CA ALA A 61 0.82 -3.25 12.35
C ALA A 61 0.00 -3.93 13.46
N LYS A 62 -0.68 -3.16 14.31
CA LYS A 62 -1.60 -3.71 15.31
C LYS A 62 -2.74 -4.51 14.67
N ILE A 63 -3.33 -4.01 13.57
CA ILE A 63 -4.39 -4.73 12.85
C ILE A 63 -3.84 -6.03 12.27
N LEU A 64 -2.68 -5.98 11.59
CA LEU A 64 -2.01 -7.14 11.01
C LEU A 64 -1.71 -8.19 12.08
N VAL A 65 -0.98 -7.81 13.14
CA VAL A 65 -0.56 -8.71 14.22
C VAL A 65 -1.76 -9.30 14.95
N LYS A 66 -2.80 -8.50 15.22
CA LYS A 66 -4.02 -8.98 15.89
C LYS A 66 -4.73 -10.08 15.08
N TYR A 67 -4.73 -9.97 13.76
CA TYR A 67 -5.33 -11.00 12.90
C TYR A 67 -4.44 -12.24 12.76
N LEU A 68 -3.13 -12.02 12.58
CA LEU A 68 -2.16 -13.05 12.23
C LEU A 68 -1.70 -13.93 13.41
N LYS A 69 -1.78 -13.42 14.65
CA LYS A 69 -1.22 -14.13 15.83
C LYS A 69 -1.79 -15.52 16.11
N ASP A 70 -3.00 -15.79 15.63
CA ASP A 70 -3.71 -17.06 15.81
C ASP A 70 -3.84 -17.83 14.48
N LYS A 71 -2.91 -17.59 13.54
CA LYS A 71 -2.91 -18.18 12.19
C LYS A 71 -1.64 -18.98 11.93
N ASP A 72 -1.75 -19.98 11.07
CA ASP A 72 -0.58 -20.60 10.46
C ASP A 72 0.04 -19.67 9.39
N ILE A 73 1.25 -20.02 8.95
CA ILE A 73 1.98 -19.23 7.97
C ILE A 73 1.29 -19.18 6.60
N MET A 74 0.55 -20.22 6.20
CA MET A 74 -0.16 -20.23 4.92
C MET A 74 -1.31 -19.20 4.92
N LYS A 75 -2.07 -19.16 6.02
CA LYS A 75 -3.12 -18.17 6.25
C LYS A 75 -2.55 -16.76 6.37
N ALA A 76 -1.34 -16.60 6.92
CA ALA A 76 -0.65 -15.32 6.94
C ALA A 76 -0.25 -14.84 5.54
N ARG A 77 0.29 -15.73 4.70
CA ARG A 77 0.63 -15.44 3.29
C ARG A 77 -0.61 -15.06 2.48
N GLU A 78 -1.71 -15.81 2.64
CA GLU A 78 -3.00 -15.50 2.02
C GLU A 78 -3.47 -14.09 2.39
N PHE A 79 -3.47 -13.77 3.69
CA PHE A 79 -3.87 -12.46 4.19
C PHE A 79 -2.98 -11.33 3.63
N LEU A 80 -1.66 -11.49 3.71
CA LEU A 80 -0.70 -10.47 3.25
C LEU A 80 -0.77 -10.25 1.73
N GLY A 81 -1.03 -11.30 0.95
CA GLY A 81 -1.28 -11.19 -0.48
C GLY A 81 -2.53 -10.36 -0.79
N LEU A 82 -3.65 -10.66 -0.13
CA LEU A 82 -4.88 -9.89 -0.29
C LEU A 82 -4.73 -8.44 0.17
N PHE A 83 -4.02 -8.21 1.29
CA PHE A 83 -3.69 -6.89 1.79
C PHE A 83 -2.86 -6.10 0.77
N LYS A 84 -1.82 -6.70 0.18
CA LYS A 84 -0.99 -6.07 -0.86
C LYS A 84 -1.82 -5.66 -2.06
N TRP A 85 -2.58 -6.58 -2.66
CA TRP A 85 -3.38 -6.28 -3.84
C TRP A 85 -4.43 -5.21 -3.58
N SER A 86 -5.09 -5.25 -2.41
CA SER A 86 -6.08 -4.24 -2.02
C SER A 86 -5.42 -2.87 -1.79
N PHE A 87 -4.22 -2.85 -1.21
CA PHE A 87 -3.45 -1.63 -1.02
C PHE A 87 -3.01 -1.02 -2.35
N GLU A 88 -2.58 -1.83 -3.32
CA GLU A 88 -2.13 -1.38 -4.65
C GLU A 88 -3.29 -0.92 -5.54
N ALA A 89 -4.48 -1.50 -5.38
CA ALA A 89 -5.66 -1.13 -6.16
C ALA A 89 -6.21 0.27 -5.84
N LEU A 90 -5.83 0.85 -4.69
CA LEU A 90 -6.36 2.13 -4.21
C LEU A 90 -5.30 3.24 -4.24
N ASN A 91 -5.72 4.44 -4.61
CA ASN A 91 -4.90 5.64 -4.56
C ASN A 91 -4.70 6.14 -3.12
N GLU A 92 -3.75 7.05 -2.90
CA GLU A 92 -3.43 7.59 -1.57
C GLU A 92 -4.60 8.34 -0.91
N THR A 93 -5.51 8.90 -1.71
CA THR A 93 -6.68 9.65 -1.23
C THR A 93 -7.82 8.74 -0.75
N GLN A 94 -7.77 7.44 -1.08
CA GLN A 94 -8.77 6.47 -0.70
C GLN A 94 -8.36 5.82 0.64
N SER A 95 -8.67 6.51 1.74
CA SER A 95 -8.29 6.08 3.09
C SER A 95 -9.45 6.02 4.10
N ASN A 96 -10.68 6.29 3.64
CA ASN A 96 -11.87 6.40 4.50
C ASN A 96 -12.91 5.34 4.13
N PHE A 97 -12.67 4.12 4.59
CA PHE A 97 -13.60 3.00 4.54
C PHE A 97 -13.37 2.07 5.75
N ASP A 98 -14.43 1.40 6.17
CA ASP A 98 -14.45 0.61 7.42
C ASP A 98 -14.74 -0.88 7.19
N ASN A 99 -15.11 -1.26 5.98
CA ASN A 99 -15.49 -2.61 5.59
C ASN A 99 -15.26 -2.82 4.08
N PHE A 100 -15.34 -4.07 3.63
CA PHE A 100 -15.05 -4.42 2.24
C PHE A 100 -15.98 -3.74 1.24
N SER A 101 -17.28 -3.66 1.55
CA SER A 101 -18.26 -3.01 0.68
C SER A 101 -17.94 -1.53 0.43
N SER A 102 -17.62 -0.78 1.49
CA SER A 102 -17.19 0.63 1.38
C SER A 102 -15.86 0.80 0.64
N MET A 103 -14.92 -0.15 0.79
CA MET A 103 -13.66 -0.16 0.04
C MET A 103 -13.91 -0.34 -1.47
N VAL A 104 -14.74 -1.31 -1.84
CA VAL A 104 -15.12 -1.56 -3.25
C VAL A 104 -15.85 -0.36 -3.84
N ASN A 105 -16.80 0.23 -3.10
CA ASN A 105 -17.49 1.44 -3.54
C ASN A 105 -16.52 2.61 -3.74
N SER A 106 -15.53 2.77 -2.87
CA SER A 106 -14.48 3.77 -3.04
C SER A 106 -13.69 3.54 -4.32
N PHE A 107 -13.33 2.29 -4.65
CA PHE A 107 -12.64 1.95 -5.90
C PHE A 107 -13.50 2.27 -7.13
N VAL A 108 -14.75 1.80 -7.16
CA VAL A 108 -15.66 2.00 -8.30
C VAL A 108 -15.95 3.48 -8.55
N THR A 109 -16.09 4.28 -7.49
CA THR A 109 -16.39 5.73 -7.61
C THR A 109 -15.18 6.59 -7.92
N SER A 110 -13.95 6.03 -7.88
CA SER A 110 -12.71 6.79 -8.08
C SER A 110 -12.34 7.08 -9.54
N THR A 111 -13.28 6.90 -10.48
CA THR A 111 -13.01 7.14 -11.91
C THR A 111 -12.88 8.64 -12.26
N ASN A 112 -11.73 8.96 -12.85
CA ASN A 112 -11.32 10.13 -13.64
C ASN A 112 -11.19 11.49 -12.94
N THR A 113 -10.13 11.65 -12.16
CA THR A 113 -9.34 12.90 -12.18
C THR A 113 -8.06 12.65 -12.99
N GLU A 114 -8.21 12.42 -14.30
CA GLU A 114 -7.13 12.66 -15.24
C GLU A 114 -6.80 14.16 -15.18
N SER A 115 -5.86 14.49 -14.30
CA SER A 115 -5.12 15.72 -14.38
C SER A 115 -4.26 15.64 -15.63
N GLY A 116 -4.83 16.05 -16.77
CA GLY A 116 -4.08 16.41 -17.96
C GLY A 116 -3.17 17.61 -17.67
N LYS A 117 -2.11 17.40 -16.88
CA LYS A 117 -0.92 18.25 -16.94
C LYS A 117 -0.22 17.86 -18.23
N GLY A 118 -0.57 18.54 -19.31
CA GLY A 118 0.24 18.59 -20.50
C GLY A 118 1.65 19.03 -20.09
N GLN A 119 2.57 18.06 -20.03
CA GLN A 119 3.97 18.34 -20.26
C GLN A 119 4.08 18.82 -21.70
N GLY A 120 3.98 20.13 -21.89
CA GLY A 120 4.44 20.81 -23.09
C GLY A 120 5.91 20.48 -23.26
N ARG A 121 6.18 19.54 -24.16
CA ARG A 121 7.49 19.14 -24.64
C ARG A 121 8.29 20.40 -25.01
N GLY A 122 9.53 20.45 -24.55
CA GLY A 122 10.50 21.43 -25.00
C GLY A 122 10.58 21.44 -26.52
N ALA A 123 10.31 22.60 -27.09
CA ALA A 123 10.61 22.88 -28.48
C ALA A 123 12.13 23.12 -28.57
N TYR A 124 12.77 22.18 -29.23
CA TYR A 124 14.10 22.23 -29.79
C TYR A 124 14.22 23.40 -30.76
N GLU A 125 14.91 24.48 -30.36
CA GLU A 125 15.40 25.48 -31.30
C GLU A 125 16.81 25.10 -31.75
N HIS A 126 16.88 24.59 -32.98
CA HIS A 126 18.09 24.47 -33.78
C HIS A 126 18.51 25.88 -34.22
N HIS A 127 19.59 26.42 -33.66
CA HIS A 127 20.34 27.51 -34.28
C HIS A 127 21.81 27.14 -34.43
N THR A 128 22.15 26.70 -35.64
CA THR A 128 23.52 26.56 -36.10
C THR A 128 24.09 27.91 -36.53
N ASN A 129 25.18 28.29 -35.86
CA ASN A 129 26.48 28.72 -36.40
C ASN A 129 26.59 30.04 -37.21
N TYR A 130 27.47 30.93 -36.72
CA TYR A 130 28.64 31.53 -37.40
C TYR A 130 28.89 32.97 -36.91
N GLY A 131 30.12 33.29 -36.46
CA GLY A 131 30.51 34.70 -36.31
C GLY A 131 31.65 35.00 -35.35
N ARG A 132 32.85 34.59 -35.71
CA ARG A 132 34.16 34.96 -35.13
C ARG A 132 34.43 36.46 -35.30
N GLY A 133 34.90 37.16 -34.26
CA GLY A 133 35.52 38.49 -34.43
C GLY A 133 35.65 39.35 -33.17
N HIS A 134 36.68 39.12 -32.37
CA HIS A 134 37.43 40.17 -31.65
C HIS A 134 38.47 40.73 -32.65
N PRO A 135 38.86 42.02 -32.61
CA PRO A 135 39.39 42.73 -31.44
C PRO A 135 38.43 43.75 -30.83
#